data_AF-A0A5C9EHF2-F1
#
_entry.id   AF-A0A5C9EHF2-F1
#
_cell.length_a   1.000
_cell.length_b   1.000
_cell.length_c   1.000
_cell.angle_alpha   90.00
_cell.angle_beta   90.00
_cell.angle_gamma   90.00
#
_symmetry.space_group_name_H-M   'P 1'
#
loop_
_entity.id
_entity.type
_entity.pdbx_description
1 polymer ?
#
loop_
_entity_poly.entity_id
_entity_poly.type
_entity_poly.pdbx_seq_one_letter_code
_entity_poly.pdbx_strand_id
1 'polypeptide(L)' 'MAKKKTEDPLYVKSKVRDYINGKGLNTSSTVVDGTQLNERIMEILDKAIERAKANKRKTVKPRDL' A
#
# COMPACT_ATOMS: atom_id res chain seq x y z
N MET A 1 -9.20 5.65 24.17
CA MET A 1 -8.28 5.22 23.10
C MET A 1 -9.12 5.02 21.84
N ALA A 2 -9.05 5.95 20.89
CA ALA A 2 -9.88 5.92 19.69
C ALA A 2 -9.52 4.68 18.85
N LYS A 3 -10.52 3.86 18.50
CA LYS A 3 -10.39 2.80 17.49
C LYS A 3 -9.90 3.46 16.20
N LYS A 4 -8.59 3.36 15.92
CA LYS A 4 -8.02 3.72 14.62
C LYS A 4 -8.78 2.86 13.61
N LYS A 5 -9.61 3.49 12.78
CA LYS A 5 -10.31 2.82 11.69
C LYS A 5 -9.22 2.09 10.91
N THR A 6 -9.17 0.77 11.03
CA THR A 6 -8.33 -0.07 10.20
C THR A 6 -8.95 0.01 8.82
N GLU A 7 -8.50 0.99 8.03
CA GLU A 7 -8.75 1.08 6.60
C GLU A 7 -8.50 -0.32 6.01
N ASP A 8 -9.42 -0.79 5.19
CA ASP A 8 -9.25 -2.09 4.53
C ASP A 8 -7.93 -2.09 3.73
N PRO A 9 -7.13 -3.16 3.82
CA PRO A 9 -5.84 -3.20 3.16
C PRO A 9 -6.02 -3.05 1.63
N LEU A 10 -5.26 -2.14 1.03
CA LEU A 10 -5.22 -1.90 -0.42
C LEU A 10 -4.51 -3.03 -1.20
N TYR A 11 -4.31 -4.19 -0.58
CA TYR A 11 -3.57 -5.32 -1.10
C TYR A 11 -4.23 -6.65 -0.72
N VAL A 12 -3.99 -7.67 -1.55
CA VAL A 12 -4.45 -9.03 -1.29
C VAL A 12 -3.41 -9.77 -0.45
N LYS A 13 -3.75 -10.09 0.81
CA LYS A 13 -2.84 -10.73 1.77
C LYS A 13 -2.18 -12.01 1.25
N SER A 14 -2.92 -12.88 0.53
CA SER A 14 -2.37 -14.10 -0.05
C SER A 14 -1.28 -13.83 -1.08
N LYS A 15 -1.50 -12.86 -1.98
CA LYS A 15 -0.51 -12.47 -3.00
C LYS A 15 0.78 -11.94 -2.40
N VAL A 16 0.69 -11.19 -1.29
CA VAL A 16 1.87 -10.71 -0.57
C VAL A 16 2.67 -11.88 0.02
N ARG A 17 1.98 -12.83 0.67
CA ARG A 17 2.63 -14.04 1.22
C ARG A 17 3.28 -14.87 0.12
N ASP A 18 2.56 -15.13 -0.97
CA ASP A 18 3.06 -15.93 -2.10
C ASP A 18 4.33 -15.30 -2.70
N TYR A 19 4.34 -13.97 -2.85
CA TYR A 19 5.49 -13.24 -3.37
C TYR A 19 6.73 -13.35 -2.48
N ILE A 20 6.58 -13.24 -1.16
CA ILE A 20 7.69 -13.33 -0.20
C ILE A 20 8.18 -14.77 -0.08
N ASN A 21 7.26 -15.73 0.04
CA ASN A 21 7.56 -17.16 0.10
C ASN A 21 8.28 -17.63 -1.17
N GLY A 22 7.87 -17.13 -2.35
CA GLY A 22 8.54 -17.40 -3.62
C GLY A 22 10.00 -16.92 -3.69
N LYS A 23 10.43 -16.06 -2.76
CA LYS A 23 11.82 -15.63 -2.59
C LYS A 23 12.58 -16.39 -1.49
N GLY A 24 12.02 -17.48 -0.98
CA GLY A 24 12.64 -18.31 0.06
C GLY A 24 12.58 -17.70 1.47
N LEU A 25 11.74 -16.69 1.69
CA LEU A 25 11.55 -16.06 3.00
C LEU A 25 10.16 -16.38 3.54
N ASN A 26 10.03 -16.53 4.85
CA ASN A 26 8.73 -16.67 5.49
C ASN A 26 8.11 -15.29 5.77
N THR A 27 6.79 -15.19 5.68
CA THR A 27 6.05 -13.95 5.98
C THR A 27 5.42 -14.03 7.37
N SER A 28 5.78 -13.11 8.27
CA SER A 28 5.07 -12.95 9.56
C SER A 28 3.65 -12.45 9.32
N SER A 29 2.68 -12.91 10.13
CA SER A 29 1.31 -12.39 10.12
C SER A 29 1.27 -10.88 10.33
N THR A 30 2.18 -10.33 11.14
CA THR A 30 2.29 -8.87 11.37
C THR A 30 2.58 -8.04 10.12
N VAL A 31 3.19 -8.62 9.07
CA VAL A 31 3.47 -7.92 7.81
C VAL A 31 2.20 -7.68 7.01
N VAL A 32 1.27 -8.62 7.04
CA VAL A 32 0.04 -8.64 6.22
C VAL A 32 -1.22 -8.28 7.00
N ASP A 33 -1.18 -8.38 8.33
CA ASP A 33 -2.26 -7.99 9.23
C ASP A 33 -1.96 -6.63 9.90
N GLY A 34 -0.71 -6.16 9.83
CA GLY A 34 -0.29 -4.85 10.31
C GLY A 34 -0.63 -3.70 9.35
N THR A 35 -0.60 -2.48 9.89
CA THR A 35 -0.92 -1.26 9.13
C THR A 35 0.24 -0.76 8.28
N GLN A 36 1.48 -1.13 8.62
CA GLN A 36 2.71 -0.56 8.03
C GLN A 36 2.76 -0.72 6.50
N LEU A 37 2.41 -1.90 5.99
CA LEU A 37 2.38 -2.14 4.55
C LEU A 37 1.31 -1.29 3.87
N ASN A 38 0.13 -1.16 4.49
CA ASN A 38 -0.95 -0.35 3.95
C ASN A 38 -0.59 1.14 3.96
N GLU A 39 -0.03 1.64 5.07
CA GLU A 39 0.47 3.01 5.22
C GLU A 39 1.50 3.33 4.13
N ARG A 40 2.42 2.40 3.83
CA ARG A 40 3.40 2.61 2.77
C ARG A 40 2.80 2.67 1.37
N ILE A 41 1.77 1.87 1.10
CA ILE A 41 1.03 1.91 -0.18
C ILE A 41 0.29 3.25 -0.30
N MET A 42 -0.41 3.67 0.77
CA MET A 42 -1.12 4.95 0.81
C MET A 42 -0.16 6.14 0.58
N GLU A 43 1.01 6.16 1.23
CA GLU A 43 2.02 7.21 1.00
C GLU A 43 2.47 7.34 -0.46
N ILE A 44 2.64 6.21 -1.16
CA ILE A 44 3.03 6.20 -2.57
C ILE A 44 1.89 6.76 -3.42
N LEU A 45 0.65 6.33 -3.16
CA LEU A 45 -0.53 6.79 -3.89
C LEU A 45 -0.80 8.28 -3.64
N ASP A 46 -0.68 8.75 -2.41
CA ASP A 46 -0.87 10.15 -2.05
C ASP A 46 0.13 11.06 -2.80
N LYS A 47 1.41 10.67 -2.82
CA LYS A 47 2.43 11.39 -3.61
C LYS A 47 2.11 11.41 -5.10
N ALA A 48 1.62 10.29 -5.63
CA ALA A 48 1.21 10.22 -7.04
C ALA A 48 0.00 11.11 -7.33
N ILE A 49 -0.96 11.16 -6.42
CA ILE A 49 -2.12 12.06 -6.50
C ILE A 49 -1.68 13.52 -6.43
N GLU A 50 -0.76 13.87 -5.53
CA GLU A 50 -0.21 15.23 -5.42
C GLU A 50 0.47 15.66 -6.71
N ARG A 51 1.30 14.80 -7.31
CA ARG A 51 1.95 15.09 -8.60
C ARG A 51 0.94 15.23 -9.73
N ALA A 52 -0.10 14.38 -9.77
CA ALA A 52 -1.16 14.50 -10.77
C ALA A 52 -1.91 15.84 -10.63
N LYS A 53 -2.27 16.22 -9.40
CA LYS A 53 -2.91 17.50 -9.07
C LYS A 53 -2.03 18.70 -9.43
N ALA A 54 -0.74 18.65 -9.11
CA ALA A 54 0.23 19.70 -9.46
C ALA A 54 0.31 19.91 -10.98
N ASN A 55 0.13 18.84 -11.76
CA ASN A 55 0.05 18.89 -13.21
C ASN A 55 -1.36 19.17 -13.76
N LYS A 56 -2.32 19.60 -12.92
CA LYS A 56 -3.73 19.87 -13.26
C LYS A 56 -4.45 18.67 -13.90
N ARG A 57 -4.05 17.46 -13.54
CA ARG A 57 -4.66 16.20 -14.03
C ARG A 57 -5.52 15.57 -12.95
N LYS A 58 -6.66 15.01 -13.37
CA LYS A 58 -7.52 14.15 -12.53
C LYS A 58 -7.14 12.66 -12.61
N THR A 59 -6.23 12.31 -13.52
CA THR A 59 -5.77 10.94 -13.74
C THR A 59 -4.32 10.80 -13.29
N VAL A 60 -4.09 9.91 -12.31
CA VAL A 60 -2.76 9.44 -11.92
C VAL A 60 -2.20 8.60 -13.05
N LYS A 61 -0.97 8.89 -13.47
CA LYS A 61 -0.25 8.18 -14.53
C LYS A 61 0.95 7.43 -13.94
N PRO A 62 1.54 6.46 -14.65
CA PRO A 62 2.71 5.73 -14.16
C PRO A 62 3.89 6.63 -13.76
N ARG A 63 4.06 7.78 -14.43
CA ARG A 63 5.06 8.80 -14.10
C ARG A 63 4.84 9.55 -12.78
N ASP A 64 3.66 9.42 -12.19
CA ASP A 64 3.35 10.06 -10.91
C ASP A 64 3.73 9.17 -9.72
N LEU A 65 3.77 7.85 -9.91
CA LEU A 65 4.17 6.88 -8.89
C LEU A 65 5.66 6.97 -8.55
#